data_AF-A0A367EFF4-F1
#
_entry.id   AF-A0A367EFF4-F1
#
_cell.length_a   1.000
_cell.length_b   1.000
_cell.length_c   1.000
_cell.angle_alpha   90.00
_cell.angle_beta   90.00
_cell.angle_gamma   90.00
#
_symmetry.space_group_name_H-M   'P 1'
#
loop_
_entity.id
_entity.type
_entity.pdbx_description
1 polymer ?
#
loop_
_entity_poly.entity_id
_entity_poly.type
_entity_poly.pdbx_seq_one_letter_code
_entity_poly.pdbx_strand_id
1 'polypeptide(L)'
;MAKLNQIIAVEKGVKSKVAQDLAQAQHGLGKPQMLAGISRTYQPKDEEGEQLPPESTRVQVKAEDVLKETAKILTRLFDVTATKDWSNLTARADIVVDGRTVLAEVPVSYLLFLEKQLGELGTFLRRLPVLDGAEAWEQDPSTDWWKTEQVRTVRTKKVPRNHVKAEATEKHPAQVEVYYEDIPVGYWTTVKYSGALPARRVNELLERLEKLSAAVKFAREEANATQVTDHRVGDAVFGYLFS
;
A
#
# COMPACT_ATOMS: atom_id res chain seq x y z
N MET A 1 -11.88 25.39 17.80
CA MET A 1 -12.06 24.00 17.35
C MET A 1 -11.04 23.72 16.26
N ALA A 2 -10.30 22.61 16.37
CA ALA A 2 -9.36 22.18 15.32
C ALA A 2 -10.10 21.34 14.28
N LYS A 3 -9.48 21.09 13.12
CA LYS A 3 -9.96 20.09 12.15
C LYS A 3 -9.23 18.76 12.33
N LEU A 4 -9.85 17.66 11.95
CA LEU A 4 -9.25 16.32 12.05
C LEU A 4 -7.89 16.25 11.31
N ASN A 5 -7.81 16.78 10.09
CA ASN A 5 -6.53 16.85 9.36
C ASN A 5 -5.42 17.60 10.10
N GLN A 6 -5.75 18.67 10.83
CA GLN A 6 -4.79 19.43 11.64
C GLN A 6 -4.28 18.59 12.83
N ILE A 7 -5.18 17.85 13.49
CA ILE A 7 -4.78 16.94 14.58
C ILE A 7 -3.86 15.83 14.05
N ILE A 8 -4.20 15.22 12.92
CA ILE A 8 -3.38 14.19 12.26
C ILE A 8 -1.99 14.73 11.91
N ALA A 9 -1.90 15.97 11.38
CA ALA A 9 -0.63 16.59 11.01
C ALA A 9 0.29 16.79 12.23
N VAL A 10 -0.26 17.16 13.38
CA VAL A 10 0.51 17.41 14.61
C VAL A 10 0.83 16.10 15.36
N GLU A 11 -0.02 15.07 15.26
CA GLU A 11 0.16 13.78 15.95
C GLU A 11 1.55 13.16 15.67
N LYS A 12 2.01 13.18 14.41
CA LYS A 12 3.32 12.62 14.06
C LYS A 12 4.47 13.34 14.77
N GLY A 13 4.42 14.67 14.82
CA GLY A 13 5.43 15.49 15.51
C GLY A 13 5.39 15.26 17.03
N VAL A 14 4.20 15.18 17.61
CA VAL A 14 4.00 14.87 19.04
C VAL A 14 4.57 13.50 19.39
N LYS A 15 4.28 12.45 18.59
CA LYS A 15 4.83 11.10 18.80
C LYS A 15 6.36 11.09 18.79
N SER A 16 6.97 11.74 17.80
CA SER A 16 8.43 11.81 17.69
C SER A 16 9.05 12.53 18.89
N LYS A 17 8.48 13.67 19.29
CA LYS A 17 8.97 14.45 20.43
C LYS A 17 8.83 13.68 21.74
N VAL A 18 7.67 13.06 21.97
CA VAL A 18 7.40 12.26 23.18
C VAL A 18 8.40 11.11 23.32
N ALA A 19 8.75 10.43 22.21
CA ALA A 19 9.76 9.38 22.25
C ALA A 19 11.14 9.91 22.69
N GLN A 20 11.54 11.09 22.22
CA GLN A 20 12.80 11.74 22.61
C GLN A 20 12.78 12.18 24.08
N ASP A 21 11.72 12.88 24.50
CA ASP A 21 11.57 13.42 25.85
C ASP A 21 11.51 12.29 26.89
N LEU A 22 10.82 11.17 26.58
CA LEU A 22 10.75 9.99 27.44
C LEU A 22 12.12 9.31 27.60
N ALA A 23 12.87 9.17 26.51
CA ALA A 23 14.22 8.59 26.55
C ALA A 23 15.16 9.44 27.41
N GLN A 24 15.05 10.77 27.32
CA GLN A 24 15.83 11.69 28.15
C GLN A 24 15.45 11.57 29.64
N ALA A 25 14.15 11.49 29.96
CA ALA A 25 13.67 11.31 31.32
C ALA A 25 14.19 9.99 31.94
N GLN A 26 14.20 8.91 31.16
CA GLN A 26 14.72 7.61 31.59
C GLN A 26 16.24 7.60 31.82
N HIS A 27 17.01 8.36 31.04
CA HIS A 27 18.47 8.36 31.14
C HIS A 27 18.97 8.78 32.53
N GLY A 28 18.29 9.72 33.19
CA GLY A 28 18.62 10.15 34.55
C GLY A 28 18.40 9.06 35.62
N LEU A 29 17.35 8.25 35.46
CA LEU A 29 17.06 7.12 36.36
C LEU A 29 18.04 5.95 36.17
N GLY A 30 18.62 5.82 34.98
CA GLY A 30 19.59 4.76 34.66
C GLY A 30 20.94 4.88 35.37
N LYS A 31 21.18 5.96 36.14
CA LYS A 31 22.44 6.21 36.87
C LYS A 31 22.19 6.18 38.38
N PRO A 32 22.38 5.04 39.07
CA PRO A 32 22.09 4.91 40.50
C PRO A 32 22.76 5.97 41.38
N GLN A 33 23.98 6.39 41.03
CA GLN A 33 24.71 7.45 41.72
C GLN A 33 24.04 8.83 41.66
N MET A 34 23.16 9.09 40.69
CA MET A 34 22.39 10.34 40.63
C MET A 34 21.18 10.31 41.56
N LEU A 35 20.68 9.11 41.89
CA LEU A 35 19.57 8.88 42.82
C LEU A 35 20.04 8.77 44.28
N ALA A 36 21.33 8.52 44.48
CA ALA A 36 21.96 8.42 45.80
C ALA A 36 22.61 9.73 46.23
N GLY A 37 22.57 10.00 47.53
CA GLY A 37 23.38 11.03 48.18
C GLY A 37 24.15 10.41 49.34
N ILE A 38 25.29 10.99 49.68
CA ILE A 38 26.10 10.60 50.85
C ILE A 38 26.49 11.85 51.62
N SER A 39 26.45 11.77 52.95
CA SER A 39 26.99 12.80 53.85
C SER A 39 27.72 12.08 54.96
N ARG A 40 29.03 12.26 55.01
CA ARG A 40 29.93 11.64 55.99
C ARG A 40 30.74 12.72 56.69
N THR A 41 30.67 12.70 58.00
CA THR A 41 31.50 13.54 58.88
C THR A 41 32.39 12.61 59.68
N TYR A 42 33.69 12.83 59.63
CA TYR A 42 34.64 12.06 60.42
C TYR A 42 34.82 12.72 61.80
N GLN A 43 34.72 11.91 62.85
CA GLN A 43 35.03 12.33 64.21
C GLN A 43 36.15 11.42 64.75
N PRO A 44 37.34 11.97 65.06
CA PRO A 44 38.42 11.18 65.65
C PRO A 44 38.00 10.66 67.03
N LYS A 45 38.51 9.48 67.40
CA LYS A 45 38.20 8.82 68.67
C LYS A 45 38.89 9.48 69.86
N ASP A 46 40.08 10.00 69.65
CA ASP A 46 40.94 10.63 70.66
C ASP A 46 41.25 12.09 70.28
N GLU A 47 41.54 12.95 71.27
CA GLU A 47 41.74 14.40 71.05
C GLU A 47 42.94 14.75 70.16
N GLU A 48 43.93 13.86 70.06
CA GLU A 48 45.10 14.00 69.18
C GLU A 48 44.91 13.31 67.80
N GLY A 49 43.72 12.81 67.50
CA GLY A 49 43.44 12.08 66.27
C GLY A 49 43.47 12.95 65.00
N GLU A 50 43.81 12.33 63.87
CA GLU A 50 43.84 12.97 62.55
C GLU A 50 42.44 13.49 62.15
N GLN A 51 42.33 14.75 61.75
CA GLN A 51 41.08 15.26 61.20
C GLN A 51 40.98 14.98 59.70
N LEU A 52 39.93 14.26 59.29
CA LEU A 52 39.60 14.03 57.90
C LEU A 52 38.48 14.97 57.42
N PRO A 53 38.57 15.52 56.20
CA PRO A 53 37.54 16.39 55.65
C PRO A 53 36.22 15.63 55.46
N PRO A 54 35.07 16.30 55.64
CA PRO A 54 33.77 15.67 55.40
C PRO A 54 33.56 15.40 53.91
N GLU A 55 32.89 14.28 53.60
CA GLU A 55 32.48 13.90 52.25
C GLU A 55 30.97 14.15 52.10
N SER A 56 30.55 14.92 51.10
CA SER A 56 29.13 15.19 50.84
C SER A 56 28.81 15.21 49.36
N THR A 57 27.92 14.31 48.93
CA THR A 57 27.28 14.33 47.61
C THR A 57 25.77 14.38 47.79
N ARG A 58 25.10 15.33 47.12
CA ARG A 58 23.62 15.46 47.16
C ARG A 58 22.97 14.59 46.09
N VAL A 59 21.74 14.17 46.35
CA VAL A 59 20.87 13.54 45.34
C VAL A 59 20.67 14.52 44.19
N GLN A 60 20.92 14.07 42.96
CA GLN A 60 20.85 14.90 41.74
C GLN A 60 19.53 14.71 40.98
N VAL A 61 18.92 13.53 41.08
CA VAL A 61 17.65 13.18 40.42
C VAL A 61 16.68 12.65 41.48
N LYS A 62 15.44 13.12 41.45
CA LYS A 62 14.35 12.56 42.25
C LYS A 62 13.42 11.77 41.33
N ALA A 63 13.17 10.51 41.66
CA ALA A 63 12.30 9.65 40.86
C ALA A 63 10.88 10.25 40.70
N GLU A 64 10.34 10.86 41.76
CA GLU A 64 9.02 11.51 41.71
C GLU A 64 8.95 12.68 40.73
N ASP A 65 10.02 13.47 40.62
CA ASP A 65 10.05 14.57 39.65
C ASP A 65 10.11 14.02 38.22
N VAL A 66 10.79 12.89 38.02
CA VAL A 66 10.82 12.18 36.72
C VAL A 66 9.46 11.57 36.38
N LEU A 67 8.72 11.03 37.36
CA LEU A 67 7.35 10.54 37.15
C LEU A 67 6.40 11.66 36.74
N LYS A 68 6.46 12.82 37.42
CA LYS A 68 5.65 14.00 37.07
C LYS A 68 5.96 14.50 35.66
N GLU A 69 7.23 14.56 35.27
CA GLU A 69 7.60 14.97 33.92
C GLU A 69 7.15 13.94 32.88
N THR A 70 7.28 12.65 33.19
CA THR A 70 6.78 11.56 32.32
C THR A 70 5.27 11.64 32.13
N ALA A 71 4.50 11.89 33.20
CA ALA A 71 3.05 12.10 33.15
C ALA A 71 2.69 13.24 32.19
N LYS A 72 3.38 14.37 32.32
CA LYS A 72 3.17 15.57 31.48
C LYS A 72 3.49 15.30 30.00
N ILE A 73 4.61 14.63 29.72
CA ILE A 73 5.01 14.24 28.36
C ILE A 73 3.93 13.36 27.72
N LEU A 74 3.51 12.30 28.43
CA LEU A 74 2.57 11.32 27.90
C LEU A 74 1.12 11.83 27.84
N THR A 75 0.72 12.75 28.71
CA THR A 75 -0.62 13.36 28.71
C THR A 75 -0.93 13.97 27.35
N ARG A 76 0.00 14.73 26.77
CA ARG A 76 -0.20 15.34 25.46
C ARG A 76 -0.36 14.28 24.36
N LEU A 77 0.38 13.19 24.41
CA LEU A 77 0.24 12.08 23.46
C LEU A 77 -1.14 11.43 23.56
N PHE A 78 -1.61 11.19 24.78
CA PHE A 78 -2.88 10.52 25.04
C PHE A 78 -4.05 11.38 24.55
N ASP A 79 -4.02 12.68 24.86
CA ASP A 79 -5.04 13.64 24.42
C ASP A 79 -5.16 13.73 22.89
N VAL A 80 -4.02 13.86 22.19
CA VAL A 80 -4.02 13.96 20.71
C VAL A 80 -4.51 12.67 20.07
N THR A 81 -4.09 11.53 20.60
CA THR A 81 -4.47 10.22 20.08
C THR A 81 -5.97 9.98 20.28
N ALA A 82 -6.47 10.22 21.50
CA ALA A 82 -7.90 10.13 21.80
C ALA A 82 -8.72 11.09 20.93
N THR A 83 -8.25 12.33 20.76
CA THR A 83 -8.93 13.31 19.90
C THR A 83 -9.11 12.80 18.48
N LYS A 84 -8.06 12.24 17.88
CA LYS A 84 -8.13 11.65 16.54
C LYS A 84 -9.07 10.45 16.51
N ASP A 85 -8.93 9.52 17.46
CA ASP A 85 -9.66 8.25 17.43
C ASP A 85 -11.17 8.45 17.65
N TRP A 86 -11.57 9.33 18.57
CA TRP A 86 -12.99 9.70 18.74
C TRP A 86 -13.53 10.45 17.52
N SER A 87 -12.73 11.32 16.92
CA SER A 87 -13.13 12.05 15.72
C SER A 87 -13.35 11.13 14.52
N ASN A 88 -12.56 10.05 14.42
CA ASN A 88 -12.74 9.04 13.38
C ASN A 88 -14.10 8.32 13.49
N LEU A 89 -14.75 8.32 14.65
CA LEU A 89 -16.09 7.74 14.82
C LEU A 89 -17.19 8.59 14.17
N THR A 90 -16.95 9.89 13.99
CA THR A 90 -17.97 10.85 13.53
C THR A 90 -17.65 11.43 12.16
N ALA A 91 -16.37 11.52 11.80
CA ALA A 91 -15.89 12.06 10.53
C ALA A 91 -16.31 11.17 9.35
N ARG A 92 -17.19 11.72 8.50
CA ARG A 92 -17.80 11.03 7.37
C ARG A 92 -18.08 11.98 6.22
N ALA A 93 -18.18 11.44 5.01
CA ALA A 93 -18.54 12.21 3.82
C ALA A 93 -19.20 11.31 2.77
N ASP A 94 -19.92 11.92 1.84
CA ASP A 94 -20.55 11.24 0.71
C ASP A 94 -19.56 11.07 -0.44
N ILE A 95 -19.64 9.94 -1.15
CA ILE A 95 -18.92 9.72 -2.41
C ILE A 95 -19.88 10.04 -3.56
N VAL A 96 -19.67 11.18 -4.23
CA VAL A 96 -20.50 11.64 -5.35
C VAL A 96 -19.70 11.55 -6.64
N VAL A 97 -20.19 10.79 -7.62
CA VAL A 97 -19.58 10.65 -8.96
C VAL A 97 -20.57 11.15 -10.00
N ASP A 98 -20.15 12.11 -10.84
CA ASP A 98 -20.99 12.69 -11.91
C ASP A 98 -22.38 13.15 -11.39
N GLY A 99 -22.41 13.75 -10.20
CA GLY A 99 -23.65 14.24 -9.56
C GLY A 99 -24.51 13.16 -8.89
N ARG A 100 -24.11 11.89 -8.94
CA ARG A 100 -24.80 10.77 -8.29
C ARG A 100 -24.05 10.33 -7.03
N THR A 101 -24.73 10.35 -5.89
CA THR A 101 -24.22 9.73 -4.66
C THR A 101 -24.12 8.22 -4.84
N VAL A 102 -22.89 7.70 -4.79
CA VAL A 102 -22.58 6.27 -4.89
C VAL A 102 -22.66 5.61 -3.52
N LEU A 103 -22.12 6.28 -2.50
CA LEU A 103 -22.20 5.88 -1.09
C LEU A 103 -22.37 7.15 -0.24
N ALA A 104 -23.21 7.08 0.78
CA ALA A 104 -23.50 8.20 1.69
C ALA A 104 -22.88 7.95 3.08
N GLU A 105 -22.56 9.03 3.79
CA GLU A 105 -22.08 9.04 5.17
C GLU A 105 -20.91 8.08 5.43
N VAL A 106 -19.97 8.01 4.51
CA VAL A 106 -18.86 7.04 4.54
C VAL A 106 -17.81 7.48 5.57
N PRO A 107 -17.45 6.63 6.55
CA PRO A 107 -16.43 6.95 7.54
C PRO A 107 -15.05 7.21 6.91
N VAL A 108 -14.30 8.17 7.47
CA VAL A 108 -12.96 8.57 6.97
C VAL A 108 -11.97 7.40 6.90
N SER A 109 -12.05 6.46 7.85
CA SER A 109 -11.21 5.25 7.87
C SER A 109 -11.51 4.32 6.69
N TYR A 110 -12.78 4.20 6.31
CA TYR A 110 -13.19 3.40 5.16
C TYR A 110 -12.86 4.11 3.84
N LEU A 111 -12.92 5.43 3.78
CA LEU A 111 -12.47 6.21 2.62
C LEU A 111 -10.98 6.00 2.32
N LEU A 112 -10.13 5.94 3.36
CA LEU A 112 -8.72 5.57 3.23
C LEU A 112 -8.53 4.15 2.68
N PHE A 113 -9.34 3.19 3.16
CA PHE A 113 -9.34 1.83 2.64
C PHE A 113 -9.74 1.79 1.16
N LEU A 114 -10.85 2.44 0.79
CA LEU A 114 -11.32 2.51 -0.59
C LEU A 114 -10.28 3.15 -1.51
N GLU A 115 -9.64 4.25 -1.11
CA GLU A 115 -8.61 4.90 -1.92
C GLU A 115 -7.47 3.93 -2.25
N LYS A 116 -7.01 3.15 -1.26
CA LYS A 116 -6.00 2.10 -1.47
C LYS A 116 -6.50 1.01 -2.42
N GLN A 117 -7.69 0.46 -2.17
CA GLN A 117 -8.24 -0.63 -2.97
C GLN A 117 -8.52 -0.23 -4.42
N LEU A 118 -8.97 1.00 -4.66
CA LEU A 118 -9.19 1.51 -6.02
C LEU A 118 -7.86 1.69 -6.77
N GLY A 119 -6.77 2.07 -6.08
CA GLY A 119 -5.43 2.06 -6.67
C GLY A 119 -4.94 0.67 -7.08
N GLU A 120 -5.17 -0.33 -6.23
CA GLU A 120 -4.87 -1.74 -6.52
C GLU A 120 -5.72 -2.26 -7.69
N LEU A 121 -7.02 -1.95 -7.69
CA LEU A 121 -7.94 -2.30 -8.77
C LEU A 121 -7.52 -1.65 -10.09
N GLY A 122 -7.06 -0.40 -10.08
CA GLY A 122 -6.55 0.27 -11.27
C GLY A 122 -5.30 -0.41 -11.84
N THR A 123 -4.40 -0.85 -10.96
CA THR A 123 -3.24 -1.63 -11.35
C THR A 123 -3.64 -2.97 -11.97
N PHE A 124 -4.66 -3.63 -11.41
CA PHE A 124 -5.23 -4.86 -11.95
C PHE A 124 -5.87 -4.63 -13.33
N LEU A 125 -6.73 -3.62 -13.49
CA LEU A 125 -7.43 -3.33 -14.75
C LEU A 125 -6.46 -3.02 -15.89
N ARG A 126 -5.36 -2.29 -15.62
CA ARG A 126 -4.33 -1.99 -16.62
C ARG A 126 -3.56 -3.23 -17.10
N ARG A 127 -3.62 -4.34 -16.35
CA ARG A 127 -2.99 -5.62 -16.69
C ARG A 127 -3.93 -6.60 -17.37
N LEU A 128 -5.22 -6.25 -17.56
CA LEU A 128 -6.16 -7.14 -18.22
C LEU A 128 -5.74 -7.39 -19.68
N PRO A 129 -5.80 -8.64 -20.15
CA PRO A 129 -5.48 -8.96 -21.53
C PRO A 129 -6.50 -8.31 -22.47
N VAL A 130 -6.00 -7.75 -23.56
CA VAL A 130 -6.79 -7.09 -24.60
C VAL A 130 -6.75 -7.92 -25.88
N LEU A 131 -7.85 -7.92 -26.63
CA LEU A 131 -7.92 -8.57 -27.95
C LEU A 131 -6.82 -8.06 -28.88
N ASP A 132 -6.21 -8.98 -29.61
CA ASP A 132 -5.19 -8.65 -30.60
C ASP A 132 -5.81 -7.82 -31.74
N GLY A 133 -5.27 -6.61 -31.95
CA GLY A 133 -5.75 -5.69 -32.99
C GLY A 133 -5.40 -6.12 -34.42
N ALA A 134 -4.56 -7.14 -34.60
CA ALA A 134 -4.26 -7.71 -35.92
C ALA A 134 -5.36 -8.63 -36.45
N GLU A 135 -6.29 -9.05 -35.59
CA GLU A 135 -7.36 -10.00 -35.93
C GLU A 135 -8.73 -9.31 -35.93
N ALA A 136 -9.63 -9.77 -36.80
CA ALA A 136 -11.03 -9.36 -36.79
C ALA A 136 -11.81 -10.26 -35.82
N TRP A 137 -12.22 -9.71 -34.69
CA TRP A 137 -12.95 -10.44 -33.64
C TRP A 137 -14.45 -10.15 -33.67
N GLU A 138 -15.24 -11.20 -33.57
CA GLU A 138 -16.69 -11.16 -33.40
C GLU A 138 -17.09 -11.88 -32.11
N GLN A 139 -18.09 -11.36 -31.41
CA GLN A 139 -18.57 -11.96 -30.18
C GLN A 139 -19.47 -13.16 -30.50
N ASP A 140 -19.18 -14.31 -29.90
CA ASP A 140 -20.00 -15.50 -30.06
C ASP A 140 -21.18 -15.47 -29.07
N PRO A 141 -22.44 -15.36 -29.55
CA PRO A 141 -23.61 -15.24 -28.68
C PRO A 141 -23.91 -16.51 -27.88
N SER A 142 -23.25 -17.63 -28.17
CA SER A 142 -23.49 -18.92 -27.49
C SER A 142 -22.49 -19.22 -26.37
N THR A 143 -21.34 -18.54 -26.34
CA THR A 143 -20.22 -18.91 -25.44
C THR A 143 -19.54 -17.73 -24.74
N ASP A 144 -20.01 -16.49 -24.95
CA ASP A 144 -19.44 -15.24 -24.40
C ASP A 144 -17.95 -15.00 -24.74
N TRP A 145 -17.39 -15.75 -25.69
CA TRP A 145 -16.02 -15.59 -26.17
C TRP A 145 -15.96 -14.82 -27.48
N TRP A 146 -14.80 -14.23 -27.77
CA TRP A 146 -14.51 -13.66 -29.08
C TRP A 146 -13.98 -14.74 -30.01
N LYS A 147 -14.37 -14.70 -31.28
CA LYS A 147 -13.84 -15.57 -32.33
C LYS A 147 -13.47 -14.81 -33.57
N THR A 148 -12.51 -15.31 -34.35
CA THR A 148 -12.20 -14.77 -35.67
C THR A 148 -13.08 -15.39 -36.75
N GLU A 149 -13.07 -14.78 -37.93
CA GLU A 149 -13.58 -15.46 -39.13
C GLU A 149 -12.80 -16.75 -39.41
N GLN A 150 -13.47 -17.68 -40.10
CA GLN A 150 -12.88 -18.96 -40.50
C GLN A 150 -11.87 -18.74 -41.64
N VAL A 151 -10.59 -18.99 -41.36
CA VAL A 151 -9.54 -18.93 -42.38
C VAL A 151 -9.23 -20.33 -42.88
N ARG A 152 -9.29 -20.54 -44.20
CA ARG A 152 -8.90 -21.81 -44.85
C ARG A 152 -7.51 -21.73 -45.47
N THR A 153 -6.65 -22.68 -45.11
CA THR A 153 -5.30 -22.80 -45.71
C THR A 153 -5.11 -24.18 -46.31
N VAL A 154 -4.41 -24.25 -47.44
CA VAL A 154 -4.16 -25.51 -48.15
C VAL A 154 -2.94 -26.20 -47.54
N ARG A 155 -3.07 -27.49 -47.26
CA ARG A 155 -1.93 -28.35 -46.92
C ARG A 155 -1.43 -29.02 -48.19
N THR A 156 -0.17 -28.80 -48.54
CA THR A 156 0.48 -29.51 -49.64
C THR A 156 1.37 -30.64 -49.13
N LYS A 157 1.61 -31.63 -49.99
CA LYS A 157 2.58 -32.70 -49.77
C LYS A 157 3.49 -32.77 -50.98
N LYS A 158 4.80 -32.73 -50.74
CA LYS A 158 5.81 -32.99 -51.77
C LYS A 158 5.78 -34.45 -52.17
N VAL A 159 5.47 -34.69 -53.44
CA VAL A 159 5.51 -36.03 -54.02
C VAL A 159 6.63 -36.07 -55.05
N PRO A 160 7.60 -37.00 -54.93
CA PRO A 160 8.66 -37.12 -55.92
C PRO A 160 8.07 -37.61 -57.24
N ARG A 161 8.37 -36.90 -58.32
CA ARG A 161 8.02 -37.25 -59.70
C ARG A 161 9.31 -37.40 -60.50
N ASN A 162 9.30 -38.35 -61.42
CA ASN A 162 10.43 -38.58 -62.31
C ASN A 162 10.19 -37.79 -63.61
N HIS A 163 11.07 -36.84 -63.93
CA HIS A 163 11.12 -36.21 -65.24
C HIS A 163 12.22 -36.86 -66.07
N VAL A 164 11.85 -37.45 -67.20
CA VAL A 164 12.81 -37.96 -68.17
C VAL A 164 13.28 -36.77 -69.01
N LYS A 165 14.50 -36.29 -68.77
CA LYS A 165 15.10 -35.18 -69.52
C LYS A 165 15.49 -35.60 -70.94
N ALA A 166 15.92 -36.86 -71.08
CA ALA A 166 16.25 -37.48 -72.36
C ALA A 166 15.84 -38.95 -72.33
N GLU A 167 15.10 -39.38 -73.35
CA GLU A 167 14.66 -40.77 -73.50
C GLU A 167 15.85 -41.70 -73.74
N ALA A 168 15.70 -42.97 -73.36
CA ALA A 168 16.74 -43.96 -73.60
C ALA A 168 16.94 -44.18 -75.11
N THR A 169 18.19 -44.24 -75.55
CA THR A 169 18.57 -44.68 -76.89
C THR A 169 19.29 -46.03 -76.79
N GLU A 170 19.46 -46.76 -77.89
CA GLU A 170 20.15 -48.07 -77.88
C GLU A 170 21.54 -48.04 -77.21
N LYS A 171 22.21 -46.88 -77.18
CA LYS A 171 23.57 -46.74 -76.65
C LYS A 171 23.65 -46.00 -75.31
N HIS A 172 22.58 -45.34 -74.86
CA HIS A 172 22.58 -44.55 -73.62
C HIS A 172 21.29 -44.72 -72.83
N PRO A 173 21.38 -44.96 -71.50
CA PRO A 173 20.20 -45.04 -70.64
C PRO A 173 19.50 -43.68 -70.53
N ALA A 174 18.20 -43.72 -70.22
CA ALA A 174 17.40 -42.52 -70.01
C ALA A 174 18.00 -41.65 -68.90
N GLN A 175 18.08 -40.34 -69.15
CA GLN A 175 18.49 -39.38 -68.13
C GLN A 175 17.24 -38.94 -67.38
N VAL A 176 17.11 -39.40 -66.14
CA VAL A 176 15.97 -39.11 -65.27
C VAL A 176 16.42 -38.21 -64.14
N GLU A 177 15.69 -37.12 -63.92
CA GLU A 177 15.85 -36.28 -62.74
C GLU A 177 14.60 -36.39 -61.87
N VAL A 178 14.81 -36.55 -60.57
CA VAL A 178 13.72 -36.52 -59.58
C VAL A 178 13.49 -35.07 -59.20
N TYR A 179 12.26 -34.58 -59.40
CA TYR A 179 11.83 -33.29 -58.89
C TYR A 179 10.61 -33.49 -57.98
N TYR A 180 10.39 -32.53 -57.08
CA TYR A 180 9.27 -32.60 -56.15
C TYR A 180 8.13 -31.71 -56.63
N GLU A 181 6.96 -32.29 -56.79
CA GLU A 181 5.72 -31.56 -57.06
C GLU A 181 4.95 -31.39 -55.75
N ASP A 182 4.52 -30.15 -55.45
CA ASP A 182 3.68 -29.83 -54.31
C ASP A 182 2.21 -30.06 -54.66
N ILE A 183 1.65 -31.18 -54.21
CA ILE A 183 0.24 -31.53 -54.47
C ILE A 183 -0.62 -31.12 -53.27
N PRO A 184 -1.75 -30.41 -53.45
CA PRO A 184 -2.69 -30.13 -52.37
C PRO A 184 -3.33 -31.42 -51.88
N VAL A 185 -3.18 -31.71 -50.58
CA VAL A 185 -3.69 -32.93 -49.94
C VAL A 185 -4.85 -32.68 -48.97
N GLY A 186 -5.20 -31.42 -48.70
CA GLY A 186 -6.35 -31.06 -47.88
C GLY A 186 -6.36 -29.60 -47.47
N TYR A 187 -7.32 -29.24 -46.62
CA TYR A 187 -7.49 -27.88 -46.09
C TYR A 187 -7.49 -27.91 -44.56
N TRP A 188 -6.81 -26.94 -43.95
CA TRP A 188 -7.05 -26.56 -42.57
C TRP A 188 -8.09 -25.46 -42.53
N THR A 189 -9.04 -25.55 -41.60
CA THR A 189 -9.92 -24.42 -41.26
C THR A 189 -9.58 -24.00 -39.85
N THR A 190 -9.17 -22.75 -39.67
CA THR A 190 -8.74 -22.21 -38.39
C THR A 190 -9.73 -21.14 -37.93
N VAL A 191 -10.17 -21.25 -36.69
CA VAL A 191 -10.87 -20.20 -35.94
C VAL A 191 -10.06 -19.97 -34.67
N LYS A 192 -9.71 -18.71 -34.40
CA LYS A 192 -9.10 -18.33 -33.12
C LYS A 192 -10.20 -17.94 -32.16
N TYR A 193 -10.02 -18.25 -30.89
CA TYR A 193 -10.93 -17.86 -29.82
C TYR A 193 -10.15 -17.07 -28.75
N SER A 194 -10.80 -16.09 -28.13
CA SER A 194 -10.20 -15.29 -27.07
C SER A 194 -11.21 -14.89 -26.00
N GLY A 195 -10.79 -15.00 -24.73
CA GLY A 195 -11.50 -14.44 -23.58
C GLY A 195 -10.98 -13.06 -23.16
N ALA A 196 -10.08 -12.46 -23.95
CA ALA A 196 -9.58 -11.11 -23.69
C ALA A 196 -10.66 -10.06 -23.93
N LEU A 197 -10.48 -8.87 -23.35
CA LEU A 197 -11.45 -7.79 -23.49
C LEU A 197 -11.14 -6.90 -24.70
N PRO A 198 -12.16 -6.27 -25.32
CA PRO A 198 -11.91 -5.16 -26.24
C PRO A 198 -11.17 -4.02 -25.53
N ALA A 199 -10.21 -3.39 -26.21
CA ALA A 199 -9.43 -2.27 -25.68
C ALA A 199 -10.35 -1.15 -25.14
N ARG A 200 -11.42 -0.84 -25.90
CA ARG A 200 -12.46 0.11 -25.53
C ARG A 200 -13.07 -0.21 -24.16
N ARG A 201 -13.36 -1.47 -23.88
CA ARG A 201 -13.99 -1.88 -22.61
C ARG A 201 -13.05 -1.65 -21.44
N VAL A 202 -11.77 -1.97 -21.58
CA VAL A 202 -10.76 -1.71 -20.55
C VAL A 202 -10.64 -0.20 -20.29
N ASN A 203 -10.62 0.62 -21.35
CA ASN A 203 -10.57 2.08 -21.22
C ASN A 203 -11.80 2.66 -20.50
N GLU A 204 -13.01 2.18 -20.83
CA GLU A 204 -14.24 2.59 -20.13
C GLU A 204 -14.20 2.25 -18.63
N LEU A 205 -13.66 1.09 -18.27
CA LEU A 205 -13.50 0.69 -16.86
C LEU A 205 -12.48 1.59 -16.14
N LEU A 206 -11.36 1.90 -16.80
CA LEU A 206 -10.34 2.78 -16.24
C LEU A 206 -10.86 4.20 -16.04
N GLU A 207 -11.60 4.75 -17.01
CA GLU A 207 -12.20 6.09 -16.88
C GLU A 207 -13.19 6.16 -15.71
N ARG A 208 -14.07 5.15 -15.57
CA ARG A 208 -15.01 5.05 -14.44
C ARG A 208 -14.27 4.94 -13.11
N LEU A 209 -13.19 4.16 -13.07
CA LEU A 209 -12.35 4.01 -11.89
C LEU A 209 -11.67 5.34 -11.51
N GLU A 210 -11.17 6.10 -12.48
CA GLU A 210 -10.53 7.40 -12.25
C GLU A 210 -11.53 8.40 -11.64
N LYS A 211 -12.73 8.47 -12.20
CA LYS A 211 -13.82 9.31 -11.65
C LYS A 211 -14.17 8.92 -10.21
N LEU A 212 -14.35 7.62 -9.94
CA LEU A 212 -14.63 7.13 -8.60
C LEU A 212 -13.49 7.41 -7.63
N SER A 213 -12.24 7.22 -8.07
CA SER A 213 -11.05 7.48 -7.26
C SER A 213 -10.93 8.96 -6.90
N ALA A 214 -11.21 9.86 -7.84
CA ALA A 214 -11.26 11.29 -7.57
C ALA A 214 -12.34 11.63 -6.54
N ALA A 215 -13.55 11.11 -6.69
CA ALA A 215 -14.65 11.32 -5.75
C ALA A 215 -14.32 10.82 -4.34
N VAL A 216 -13.70 9.64 -4.21
CA VAL A 216 -13.26 9.11 -2.91
C VAL A 216 -12.21 10.03 -2.26
N LYS A 217 -11.27 10.56 -3.03
CA LYS A 217 -10.27 11.52 -2.51
C LYS A 217 -10.93 12.80 -2.01
N PHE A 218 -11.87 13.37 -2.76
CA PHE A 218 -12.60 14.56 -2.33
C PHE A 218 -13.41 14.29 -1.07
N ALA A 219 -14.16 13.19 -1.01
CA ALA A 219 -14.89 12.76 0.17
C ALA A 219 -13.96 12.60 1.38
N ARG A 220 -12.76 12.02 1.18
CA ARG A 220 -11.77 11.86 2.26
C ARG A 220 -11.30 13.21 2.78
N GLU A 221 -11.01 14.16 1.91
CA GLU A 221 -10.61 15.52 2.33
C GLU A 221 -11.74 16.25 3.06
N GLU A 222 -12.99 16.09 2.60
CA GLU A 222 -14.17 16.64 3.26
C GLU A 222 -14.37 16.06 4.67
N ALA A 223 -14.33 14.73 4.81
CA ALA A 223 -14.43 14.06 6.10
C ALA A 223 -13.31 14.50 7.05
N ASN A 224 -12.09 14.66 6.54
CA ASN A 224 -10.94 15.15 7.31
C ASN A 224 -11.02 16.64 7.68
N ALA A 225 -11.86 17.42 7.00
CA ALA A 225 -12.11 18.81 7.33
C ALA A 225 -13.13 18.99 8.47
N THR A 226 -13.72 17.90 8.97
CA THR A 226 -14.64 17.89 10.12
C THR A 226 -14.00 18.55 11.34
N GLN A 227 -14.78 19.40 12.02
CA GLN A 227 -14.35 20.03 13.27
C GLN A 227 -14.30 18.98 14.37
N VAL A 228 -13.23 19.01 15.15
CA VAL A 228 -12.98 18.04 16.21
C VAL A 228 -12.99 18.69 17.58
N THR A 229 -13.53 17.95 18.54
CA THR A 229 -13.50 18.29 19.96
C THR A 229 -12.21 17.77 20.57
N ASP A 230 -11.51 18.61 21.32
CA ASP A 230 -10.27 18.22 21.99
C ASP A 230 -10.61 17.32 23.20
N HIS A 231 -10.04 16.12 23.24
CA HIS A 231 -10.25 15.15 24.30
C HIS A 231 -9.09 15.19 25.29
N ARG A 232 -9.36 15.60 26.53
CA ARG A 232 -8.39 15.71 27.64
C ARG A 232 -8.52 14.51 28.57
N VAL A 233 -7.86 13.41 28.21
CA VAL A 233 -7.96 12.13 28.92
C VAL A 233 -6.69 11.77 29.67
N GLY A 234 -5.54 12.35 29.27
CA GLY A 234 -4.25 12.03 29.88
C GLY A 234 -4.21 12.36 31.37
N ASP A 235 -4.72 13.53 31.78
CA ASP A 235 -4.75 13.94 33.18
C ASP A 235 -5.54 12.97 34.06
N ALA A 236 -6.65 12.43 33.56
CA ALA A 236 -7.44 11.44 34.30
C ALA A 236 -6.68 10.11 34.47
N VAL A 237 -5.97 9.66 33.44
CA VAL A 237 -5.19 8.41 33.48
C VAL A 237 -4.00 8.53 34.42
N PHE A 238 -3.20 9.59 34.30
CA PHE A 238 -2.01 9.77 35.14
C PHE A 238 -2.36 10.25 36.55
N GLY A 239 -3.46 10.99 36.70
CA GLY A 239 -4.03 11.31 38.01
C GLY A 239 -4.41 10.06 38.79
N TYR A 240 -4.94 9.01 38.13
CA TYR A 240 -5.16 7.71 38.76
C TYR A 240 -3.86 6.94 39.05
N LEU A 241 -2.88 6.99 38.13
CA LEU A 241 -1.66 6.21 38.24
C LEU A 241 -0.69 6.75 39.32
N PHE A 242 -0.67 8.07 39.53
CA PHE A 242 0.29 8.76 40.39
C PHE A 242 -0.38 9.50 41.58
N SER A 243 -1.65 9.19 41.87
CA SER A 243 -2.35 9.66 43.07
C SER A 243 -1.74 9.12 44.36
#